data_AF-W4UX81-F1
#
_entry.id   AF-W4UX81-F1
#
_cell.length_a   1.000
_cell.length_b   1.000
_cell.length_c   1.000
_cell.angle_alpha   90.00
_cell.angle_beta   90.00
_cell.angle_gamma   90.00
#
_symmetry.space_group_name_H-M   'P 1'
#
loop_
_entity.id
_entity.type
_entity.pdbx_description
1 polymer ?
#
loop_
_entity_poly.entity_id
_entity_poly.type
_entity_poly.pdbx_seq_one_letter_code
_entity_poly.pdbx_strand_id
1 'polypeptide(L)'
;MKGVGEAAVQSIMEEREKNGPFTGLFDFVQRVNLNACNKKNMECLALAGGFDEFPELKREQYFAVNSKGEVFLETLMRYGNRYQPIRLLRLIPCLEEIT
;
A
#
# COMPACT_ATOMS: atom_id res chain seq x y z
N MET A 1 8.45 15.26 5.48
CA MET A 1 7.06 15.13 4.96
C MET A 1 6.10 15.79 5.92
N LYS A 2 5.30 16.77 5.49
CA LYS A 2 4.21 17.30 6.29
C LYS A 2 2.90 16.75 5.71
N GLY A 3 2.19 15.90 6.45
CA GLY A 3 0.89 15.35 6.02
C GLY A 3 0.78 13.83 5.93
N VAL A 4 1.85 13.07 6.20
CA VAL A 4 1.76 11.62 6.42
C VAL A 4 1.66 11.40 7.93
N GLY A 5 0.59 10.72 8.38
CA GLY A 5 0.40 10.43 9.80
C GLY A 5 1.49 9.53 10.37
N GLU A 6 1.87 9.73 11.63
CA GLU A 6 2.92 8.95 12.30
C GLU A 6 2.63 7.44 12.27
N ALA A 7 1.38 7.06 12.53
CA ALA A 7 0.93 5.66 12.44
C ALA A 7 1.15 5.02 11.06
N ALA A 8 1.04 5.81 9.99
CA ALA A 8 1.29 5.32 8.62
C ALA A 8 2.77 5.00 8.44
N VAL A 9 3.66 5.91 8.87
CA VAL A 9 5.11 5.73 8.78
C VAL A 9 5.57 4.54 9.62
N GLN A 10 5.09 4.46 10.86
CA GLN A 10 5.44 3.37 11.77
C GLN A 10 5.03 2.02 11.19
N SER A 11 3.79 1.90 10.68
CA SER A 11 3.32 0.66 10.05
C SER A 11 4.16 0.26 8.82
N ILE A 12 4.61 1.22 8.01
CA ILE A 12 5.49 0.95 6.86
C ILE A 12 6.85 0.45 7.34
N MET A 13 7.43 1.07 8.37
CA MET A 13 8.73 0.68 8.92
C MET A 13 8.69 -0.72 9.53
N GLU A 14 7.68 -1.02 10.34
CA GLU A 14 7.51 -2.34 10.96
C GLU A 14 7.35 -3.45 9.90
N GLU A 15 6.56 -3.20 8.85
CA GLU A 15 6.36 -4.20 7.79
C GLU A 15 7.61 -4.38 6.91
N ARG A 16 8.41 -3.32 6.73
CA ARG A 16 9.70 -3.39 6.05
C ARG A 16 10.74 -4.16 6.88
N GLU A 17 10.72 -4.01 8.19
CA GLU A 17 11.62 -4.74 9.10
C GLU A 17 11.26 -6.24 9.14
N LYS A 18 9.96 -6.56 9.23
CA LYS A 18 9.48 -7.96 9.33
C LYS A 18 9.59 -8.74 8.03
N ASN A 19 9.20 -8.13 6.90
CA ASN A 19 9.05 -8.81 5.62
C ASN A 19 10.09 -8.35 4.57
N GLY A 20 11.03 -7.49 4.95
CA GLY A 20 12.09 -6.99 4.06
C GLY A 20 11.67 -5.81 3.16
N PRO A 21 12.53 -5.36 2.24
CA PRO A 21 12.23 -4.25 1.33
C PRO A 21 11.00 -4.52 0.46
N PHE A 22 10.31 -3.45 0.06
CA PHE A 22 9.21 -3.55 -0.90
C PHE A 22 9.79 -3.73 -2.30
N THR A 23 9.26 -4.68 -3.07
CA THR A 23 9.75 -4.98 -4.41
C THR A 23 9.15 -4.07 -5.48
N GLY A 24 7.99 -3.49 -5.19
CA GLY A 24 7.22 -2.69 -6.13
C GLY A 24 6.05 -1.98 -5.46
N LEU A 25 5.34 -1.17 -6.23
CA LEU A 25 4.17 -0.44 -5.72
C LEU A 25 3.02 -1.37 -5.33
N PHE A 26 2.81 -2.45 -6.09
CA PHE A 26 1.78 -3.43 -5.80
C PHE A 26 2.09 -4.18 -4.50
N ASP A 27 3.35 -4.59 -4.30
CA ASP A 27 3.81 -5.24 -3.06
C ASP A 27 3.62 -4.30 -1.85
N PHE A 28 3.97 -3.03 -2.00
CA PHE A 28 3.74 -2.01 -0.98
C PHE A 28 2.27 -1.93 -0.58
N VAL A 29 1.36 -1.79 -1.56
CA VAL A 29 -0.09 -1.64 -1.32
C VAL A 29 -0.73 -2.94 -0.76
N GLN A 30 -0.17 -4.10 -1.07
CA GLN A 30 -0.64 -5.39 -0.52
C GLN A 30 -0.19 -5.63 0.93
N ARG A 31 0.97 -5.08 1.32
CA ARG A 31 1.60 -5.30 2.62
C ARG A 31 1.29 -4.20 3.64
N VAL A 32 1.27 -2.94 3.23
CA VAL A 32 1.06 -1.81 4.13
C VAL A 32 -0.36 -1.79 4.70
N ASN A 33 -0.53 -1.38 5.95
CA ASN A 33 -1.85 -1.21 6.51
C ASN A 33 -2.58 -0.01 5.84
N LEU A 34 -3.56 -0.31 4.99
CA LEU A 34 -4.32 0.69 4.23
C LEU A 34 -5.32 1.48 5.09
N ASN A 35 -5.64 1.01 6.30
CA ASN A 35 -6.42 1.81 7.26
C ASN A 35 -5.57 2.92 7.87
N ALA A 36 -4.26 2.69 8.05
CA ALA A 36 -3.32 3.72 8.51
C ALA A 36 -2.81 4.59 7.34
N CYS A 37 -2.58 3.98 6.17
CA CYS A 37 -2.17 4.65 4.95
C CYS A 37 -3.36 5.07 4.07
N ASN A 38 -3.93 6.24 4.36
CA ASN A 38 -5.00 6.83 3.56
C ASN A 38 -4.51 7.36 2.19
N LYS A 39 -5.46 7.67 1.29
CA LYS A 39 -5.18 8.23 -0.05
C LYS A 39 -4.26 9.44 -0.02
N LYS A 40 -4.55 10.39 0.88
CA LYS A 40 -3.73 11.59 1.05
C LYS A 40 -2.29 11.27 1.44
N ASN A 41 -2.08 10.24 2.27
CA ASN A 41 -0.72 9.81 2.66
C ASN A 41 0.02 9.23 1.46
N MET A 42 -0.65 8.40 0.65
CA MET A 42 -0.11 7.84 -0.59
C MET A 42 0.26 8.93 -1.59
N GLU A 43 -0.60 9.93 -1.77
CA GLU A 43 -0.34 11.08 -2.65
C GLU A 43 0.86 11.89 -2.15
N CYS A 44 0.94 12.15 -0.84
CA CYS A 44 2.11 12.80 -0.23
C CYS A 44 3.39 11.97 -0.40
N LEU A 45 3.32 10.63 -0.30
CA LEU A 45 4.43 9.71 -0.56
C LEU A 45 4.91 9.80 -2.00
N ALA A 46 4.00 9.75 -2.97
CA ALA A 46 4.33 9.94 -4.38
C ALA A 46 4.94 11.32 -4.65
N LEU A 47 4.39 12.39 -4.06
CA LEU A 47 4.91 13.75 -4.20
C LEU A 47 6.23 14.00 -3.46
N ALA A 48 6.54 13.23 -2.43
CA ALA A 48 7.83 13.32 -1.76
C ALA A 48 8.92 12.53 -2.50
N GLY A 49 8.56 11.75 -3.52
CA GLY A 49 9.50 10.83 -4.18
C GLY A 49 9.71 9.52 -3.42
N GLY A 50 8.81 9.16 -2.50
CA GLY A 50 8.89 7.90 -1.76
C GLY A 50 8.72 6.65 -2.64
N PHE A 51 8.18 6.83 -3.85
CA PHE A 51 8.05 5.78 -4.84
C PHE A 51 9.03 5.92 -6.03
N ASP A 52 9.97 6.88 -5.98
CA ASP A 52 10.89 7.16 -7.09
C ASP A 52 11.93 6.04 -7.32
N GLU A 53 12.17 5.23 -6.28
CA GLU A 53 13.05 4.05 -6.34
C GLU A 53 12.41 2.88 -7.13
N PHE A 54 11.10 2.90 -7.37
CA PHE A 54 10.41 1.86 -8.13
C PHE A 54 10.49 2.15 -9.64
N PRO A 55 11.19 1.32 -10.44
CA PRO A 55 11.37 1.57 -11.87
C PRO A 55 10.09 1.31 -12.70
N GLU A 56 9.07 0.71 -12.07
CA GLU A 56 7.84 0.26 -12.75
C GLU A 56 6.94 1.42 -13.18
N LEU A 57 6.97 2.55 -12.46
CA LEU A 57 6.02 3.64 -12.65
C LEU A 57 6.70 5.00 -12.51
N LYS A 58 6.42 5.89 -13.47
CA LYS A 58 6.84 7.28 -13.37
C LYS A 58 5.91 8.05 -12.45
N ARG A 59 6.45 9.08 -11.80
CA ARG A 59 5.72 9.98 -10.89
C ARG A 59 4.40 10.53 -11.48
N GLU A 60 4.36 10.74 -12.79
CA GLU A 60 3.20 11.18 -13.58
C GLU A 60 2.04 10.17 -13.55
N GLN A 61 2.37 8.88 -13.61
CA GLN A 61 1.41 7.79 -13.76
C GLN A 61 0.61 7.54 -12.47
N TYR A 62 1.17 7.89 -11.30
CA TYR A 62 0.45 7.83 -10.03
C TYR A 62 -0.77 8.75 -10.00
N PHE A 63 -0.69 9.88 -10.69
CA PHE A 63 -1.75 10.89 -10.79
C PHE A 63 -2.57 10.78 -12.08
N ALA A 64 -2.28 9.78 -12.93
CA ALA A 64 -3.03 9.56 -14.15
C ALA A 64 -4.50 9.25 -13.82
N VAL A 65 -5.40 9.88 -14.56
CA VAL A 65 -6.84 9.71 -14.42
C VAL A 65 -7.30 8.67 -15.43
N ASN A 66 -8.03 7.65 -14.95
CA ASN A 66 -8.60 6.63 -15.82
C ASN A 66 -9.85 7.15 -16.56
N SER A 67 -10.40 6.37 -17.49
CA SER A 67 -11.63 6.73 -18.22
C SER A 67 -12.86 6.92 -17.33
N LYS A 68 -12.80 6.52 -16.05
CA LYS A 68 -13.86 6.71 -15.05
C LYS A 68 -13.67 7.97 -14.20
N GLY A 69 -12.63 8.76 -14.45
CA GLY A 69 -12.32 9.96 -13.67
C GLY A 69 -11.61 9.69 -12.34
N GLU A 70 -11.18 8.44 -12.09
CA GLU A 70 -10.49 8.06 -10.86
C GLU A 70 -8.97 8.14 -11.06
N VAL A 71 -8.28 8.62 -10.03
CA VAL A 71 -6.81 8.64 -10.02
C VAL A 71 -6.28 7.21 -9.89
N PHE A 72 -5.19 6.88 -10.59
CA PHE A 72 -4.58 5.56 -10.56
C PHE A 72 -4.26 5.08 -9.13
N LEU A 73 -3.74 5.97 -8.28
CA LEU A 73 -3.47 5.71 -6.87
C LEU A 73 -4.72 5.25 -6.08
N GLU A 74 -5.90 5.78 -6.43
CA GLU A 74 -7.17 5.39 -5.80
C GLU A 74 -7.58 3.98 -6.23
N THR A 75 -7.38 3.66 -7.50
CA THR A 75 -7.59 2.30 -8.02
C THR A 75 -6.67 1.30 -7.33
N LEU A 76 -5.40 1.66 -7.11
CA LEU A 76 -4.45 0.84 -6.37
C LEU A 76 -4.88 0.61 -4.92
N MET A 77 -5.31 1.66 -4.20
CA MET A 77 -5.80 1.48 -2.84
C MET A 77 -7.02 0.56 -2.76
N ARG A 78 -7.93 0.65 -3.74
CA ARG A 78 -9.06 -0.28 -3.86
C ARG A 78 -8.60 -1.71 -4.10
N TYR A 79 -7.58 -1.91 -4.93
CA TYR A 79 -6.98 -3.21 -5.16
C TYR A 79 -6.40 -3.79 -3.86
N GLY A 80 -5.61 -3.01 -3.11
CA GLY A 80 -5.04 -3.45 -1.84
C GLY A 80 -6.09 -3.80 -0.79
N ASN A 81 -7.14 -2.98 -0.66
CA ASN A 81 -8.25 -3.25 0.27
C ASN A 81 -8.99 -4.55 -0.08
N ARG A 82 -9.05 -4.94 -1.36
CA ARG A 82 -9.60 -6.25 -1.78
C ARG A 82 -8.63 -7.40 -1.51
N TYR A 83 -7.33 -7.14 -1.53
CA TYR A 83 -6.29 -8.16 -1.37
C TYR A 83 -6.02 -8.53 0.10
N GLN A 84 -6.04 -7.56 1.02
CA GLN A 84 -5.79 -7.78 2.44
C GLN A 84 -6.71 -8.81 3.12
N PRO A 85 -8.05 -8.81 2.91
CA PRO A 85 -8.91 -9.85 3.49
C PRO A 85 -8.59 -11.25 2.92
N ILE A 86 -8.14 -11.34 1.67
CA ILE A 86 -7.74 -12.60 1.02
C ILE A 86 -6.42 -13.13 1.60
N ARG A 87 -5.50 -12.23 1.99
CA ARG A 87 -4.27 -12.60 2.72
C ARG A 87 -4.55 -13.03 4.16
N LEU A 88 -5.54 -12.41 4.82
CA LEU A 88 -5.99 -12.84 6.16
C LEU A 88 -6.58 -14.26 6.12
N LEU A 89 -7.32 -14.61 5.05
CA LEU A 89 -7.82 -15.97 4.81
C LEU A 89 -6.71 -17.01 4.58
N ARG A 90 -5.54 -16.60 4.07
CA ARG A 90 -4.35 -17.48 3.97
C ARG A 90 -3.52 -17.57 5.26
N LEU A 91 -3.85 -16.75 6.27
CA LEU A 91 -3.35 -16.85 7.65
C LEU A 91 -4.35 -17.60 8.56
N ILE A 92 -5.36 -18.27 8.00
CA ILE A 92 -6.10 -19.35 8.66
C ILE A 92 -5.55 -20.75 8.25
N PRO A 93 -4.25 -21.07 8.30
CA PRO A 93 -3.86 -22.41 8.69
C PRO A 93 -3.89 -22.47 10.23
N CYS A 94 -4.53 -23.49 10.80
CA CYS A 94 -4.49 -23.85 12.24
C CYS A 94 -5.49 -23.24 13.24
N LEU A 95 -6.76 -23.02 12.90
CA LEU A 95 -7.81 -22.93 13.94
C LEU A 95 -9.00 -23.91 13.77
N GLU A 96 -8.87 -24.91 12.88
CA GLU A 96 -9.81 -26.05 12.80
C GLU A 96 -9.13 -27.42 12.96
N GLU A 97 -7.94 -27.48 13.57
CA GLU A 97 -7.31 -28.76 13.99
C GLU A 97 -7.29 -28.97 15.51
N ILE A 98 -8.06 -28.19 16.28
CA ILE A 98 -8.26 -28.44 17.72
C ILE A 98 -9.73 -28.18 18.10
N THR A 99 -10.63 -29.08 17.69
CA THR A 99 -11.81 -29.52 18.45
C THR A 99 -12.32 -30.82 17.86
#